data_AF-A0A380EAC0-F1
#
_entry.id   AF-A0A380EAC0-F1
#
_cell.length_a   1.000
_cell.length_b   1.000
_cell.length_c   1.000
_cell.angle_alpha   90.00
_cell.angle_beta   90.00
_cell.angle_gamma   90.00
#
_symmetry.space_group_name_H-M   'P 1'
#
loop_
_entity.id
_entity.type
_entity.pdbx_description
1 polymer ?
#
loop_
_entity_poly.entity_id
_entity_poly.type
_entity_poly.pdbx_seq_one_letter_code
_entity_poly.pdbx_strand_id
1 'polypeptide(L)' 'MFEDAYFKKMSAEAKIMYALLKDRFELSIQNEWVDRNNNIYFIFSNKHLCEYLGYGEQKNHKIEKRVSKF' A
#
# COMPACT_ATOMS: atom_id res chain seq x y z
N MET A 1 -1.49 14.25 2.31
CA MET A 1 -1.24 13.12 3.26
C MET A 1 -1.03 13.57 4.71
N PHE A 2 -0.17 14.55 5.02
CA PHE A 2 0.07 14.95 6.42
C PHE A 2 -0.88 16.05 6.93
N GLU A 3 -1.24 17.00 6.07
CA GLU A 3 -2.14 18.11 6.40
C GLU A 3 -3.62 17.79 6.18
N ASP A 4 -3.89 16.74 5.41
CA ASP A 4 -5.23 16.35 5.02
C ASP A 4 -5.98 15.69 6.19
N ALA A 5 -7.14 16.26 6.53
CA ALA A 5 -7.99 15.82 7.64
C ALA A 5 -8.47 14.37 7.48
N TYR A 6 -8.59 13.88 6.25
CA TYR A 6 -8.94 12.49 5.94
C TYR A 6 -7.86 11.52 6.43
N PHE A 7 -6.61 11.81 6.09
CA PHE A 7 -5.44 11.01 6.47
C PHE A 7 -4.98 11.26 7.91
N LYS A 8 -5.48 12.31 8.58
CA LYS A 8 -5.13 12.63 9.97
C LYS A 8 -5.51 11.51 10.95
N LYS A 9 -6.55 10.74 10.64
CA LYS A 9 -7.01 9.59 11.44
C LYS A 9 -6.20 8.31 11.21
N MET A 10 -5.31 8.27 10.21
CA MET A 10 -4.46 7.12 9.95
C MET A 10 -3.29 7.08 10.94
N SER A 11 -2.98 5.88 11.44
CA SER A 11 -1.76 5.66 12.21
C SER A 11 -0.52 5.92 11.33
N ALA A 12 0.61 6.25 11.96
CA ALA A 12 1.87 6.45 11.25
C ALA A 12 2.26 5.22 10.41
N GLU A 13 2.00 4.01 10.91
CA GLU A 13 2.28 2.75 10.21
C GLU A 13 1.40 2.58 8.96
N ALA A 14 0.11 2.94 9.04
CA ALA A 14 -0.79 2.92 7.90
C ALA A 14 -0.39 3.96 6.85
N LYS A 15 0.10 5.11 7.29
CA LYS A 15 0.68 6.14 6.43
C LYS A 15 1.90 5.61 5.68
N ILE A 16 2.84 4.98 6.38
CA ILE A 16 4.04 4.38 5.77
C ILE A 16 3.64 3.31 4.75
N MET A 17 2.72 2.41 5.09
CA MET A 17 2.24 1.38 4.16
C MET A 17 1.56 1.98 2.93
N TYR A 18 0.72 3.00 3.11
CA TYR A 18 0.07 3.70 2.00
C TYR A 18 1.09 4.38 1.08
N ALA A 19 2.08 5.08 1.64
CA ALA A 19 3.14 5.71 0.86
C ALA A 19 3.94 4.68 0.05
N LEU A 20 4.26 3.53 0.65
CA LEU A 20 4.93 2.42 -0.03
C LEU A 20 4.08 1.87 -1.19
N LEU A 21 2.80 1.61 -0.96
CA LEU A 21 1.89 1.10 -2.00
C LEU A 21 1.73 2.11 -3.14
N LYS A 22 1.66 3.41 -2.83
CA LYS A 22 1.58 4.48 -3.83
C LYS A 22 2.83 4.54 -4.70
N ASP A 23 4.01 4.46 -4.11
CA ASP A 23 5.29 4.39 -4.83
C ASP A 23 5.33 3.19 -5.79
N ARG A 24 4.91 2.01 -5.31
CA ARG A 24 4.82 0.80 -6.15
C ARG A 24 3.75 0.89 -7.24
N PHE A 25 2.65 1.59 -6.97
CA PHE A 25 1.60 1.82 -7.95
C PHE A 25 2.10 2.72 -9.09
N GLU A 26 2.82 3.80 -8.78
CA GLU A 26 3.43 4.68 -9.79
C GLU A 26 4.43 3.91 -10.69
N LEU A 27 5.26 3.04 -10.09
CA LEU A 27 6.13 2.14 -10.86
C LEU A 27 5.34 1.18 -11.75
N SER A 28 4.18 0.70 -11.31
CA SER A 28 3.34 -0.21 -12.09
C SER A 28 2.72 0.47 -13.30
N ILE A 29 2.33 1.74 -13.16
CA ILE A 29 1.90 2.59 -14.28
C ILE A 29 3.06 2.77 -15.27
N GLN A 30 4.25 3.13 -14.78
CA GLN A 30 5.43 3.34 -15.63
C GLN A 30 5.86 2.09 -16.39
N ASN A 31 5.68 0.91 -15.78
CA ASN A 31 6.01 -0.37 -16.40
C ASN A 31 4.87 -0.96 -17.24
N GLU A 32 3.77 -0.24 -17.42
CA GLU A 32 2.57 -0.71 -18.14
C GLU A 32 2.05 -2.05 -17.61
N TRP A 33 2.12 -2.25 -16.29
CA TRP A 33 1.55 -3.42 -15.61
C TRP A 33 0.03 -3.27 -15.52
N VAL A 34 -0.60 -3.47 -16.66
CA VAL A 34 -2.02 -3.27 -16.89
C VAL A 34 -2.62 -4.56 -17.42
N ASP A 35 -3.73 -5.00 -16.83
CA ASP A 35 -4.42 -6.20 -17.28
C ASP A 35 -5.23 -5.94 -18.56
N ARG A 36 -5.88 -7.00 -19.08
CA ARG A 36 -6.70 -6.91 -20.30
C ARG A 36 -7.94 -6.02 -20.15
N ASN A 37 -8.33 -5.70 -18.93
CA ASN A 37 -9.46 -4.83 -18.59
C ASN A 37 -9.00 -3.40 -18.26
N ASN A 38 -7.74 -3.07 -18.54
CA ASN A 38 -7.13 -1.78 -18.26
C ASN A 38 -6.99 -1.46 -16.75
N ASN A 39 -6.96 -2.49 -15.89
CA ASN A 39 -6.68 -2.32 -14.47
C ASN A 39 -5.18 -2.41 -14.21
N ILE A 40 -4.65 -1.43 -13.49
CA ILE A 40 -3.27 -1.44 -13.03
C ILE A 40 -3.13 -2.46 -11.91
N TYR A 41 -2.17 -3.37 -12.04
CA TYR A 41 -1.82 -4.31 -10.98
C TYR A 41 -0.34 -4.20 -10.65
N PHE A 42 0.01 -4.51 -9.40
CA PHE A 42 1.40 -4.63 -8.97
C PHE A 42 1.68 -6.07 -8.54
N ILE A 43 2.82 -6.61 -8.96
CA ILE A 43 3.32 -7.91 -8.48
C ILE A 43 3.97 -7.66 -7.12
N PHE A 44 3.16 -7.56 -6.07
CA PHE A 44 3.64 -7.32 -4.72
C PHE A 44 3.02 -8.32 -3.75
N SER A 45 3.85 -9.21 -3.20
CA SER A 45 3.39 -10.24 -2.27
C SER A 45 3.30 -9.69 -0.84
N ASN A 46 2.39 -10.25 -0.04
CA ASN A 46 2.32 -9.94 1.40
C ASN A 46 3.63 -10.25 2.13
N LYS A 47 4.39 -11.24 1.64
CA LYS A 47 5.71 -11.56 2.17
C LYS A 47 6.71 -10.42 1.96
N HIS A 48 6.78 -9.87 0.75
CA HIS A 48 7.62 -8.69 0.48
C HIS A 48 7.16 -7.48 1.29
N LEU A 49 5.86 -7.28 1.47
CA LEU A 49 5.33 -6.22 2.35
C LEU A 49 5.79 -6.41 3.81
N CYS A 50 5.83 -7.66 4.30
CA CYS A 50 6.28 -7.98 5.65
C CYS A 50 7.77 -7.71 5.82
N GLU A 51 8.58 -8.10 4.83
CA GLU A 51 10.03 -7.85 4.81
C GLU A 51 10.35 -6.35 4.75
N TYR A 52 9.66 -5.59 3.89
CA TYR A 52 9.88 -4.14 3.77
C TYR A 52 9.49 -3.37 5.03
N LEU A 53 8.39 -3.75 5.68
CA LEU A 53 7.90 -3.05 6.87
C LEU A 53 8.46 -3.62 8.18
N GLY A 54 9.16 -4.77 8.13
CA GLY A 54 9.64 -5.47 9.32
C GLY A 54 8.51 -5.98 10.23
N TYR A 55 7.31 -6.20 9.68
CA TYR A 55 6.13 -6.62 10.42
C TYR A 55 5.79 -8.08 10.14
N GLY A 56 5.34 -8.80 11.17
CA GLY A 56 4.76 -10.14 10.97
C GLY A 56 3.43 -10.07 10.21
N GLU A 57 3.08 -11.16 9.52
CA GLU A 57 1.92 -11.26 8.62
C GLU A 57 0.61 -10.77 9.26
N GLN A 58 0.37 -11.13 10.53
CA GLN A 58 -0.84 -10.69 11.24
C GLN A 58 -0.93 -9.17 11.41
N LYS A 59 0.21 -8.50 11.65
CA LYS A 59 0.26 -7.06 11.80
C LYS A 59 0.06 -6.40 10.44
N ASN A 60 0.67 -6.93 9.39
CA ASN A 60 0.47 -6.43 8.04
C ASN A 60 -0.98 -6.52 7.59
N HIS A 61 -1.65 -7.66 7.79
CA HIS A 61 -3.06 -7.83 7.43
C HIS A 61 -3.98 -6.82 8.14
N LYS A 62 -3.68 -6.51 9.41
CA LYS A 62 -4.42 -5.49 10.18
C LYS A 62 -4.22 -4.08 9.62
N ILE A 63 -3.00 -3.74 9.21
CA ILE A 63 -2.68 -2.43 8.65
C ILE A 63 -3.28 -2.30 7.25
N GLU A 64 -3.16 -3.33 6.42
CA GLU A 64 -3.75 -3.38 5.07
C GLU A 64 -5.26 -3.15 5.12
N LYS A 65 -5.97 -3.85 6.02
CA LYS A 65 -7.41 -3.62 6.27
C LYS A 65 -7.76 -2.23 6.80
N ARG A 66 -6.81 -1.52 7.41
CA ARG A 66 -7.01 -0.12 7.81
C ARG A 66 -6.83 0.77 6.60
N VAL A 67 -5.76 0.58 5.82
CA VAL A 67 -5.46 1.35 4.62
C VAL A 67 -6.60 1.21 3.59
N SER A 68 -7.17 0.02 3.39
CA SER A 68 -8.29 -0.19 2.44
C SER A 68 -9.61 0.44 2.84
N LYS A 69 -9.74 0.91 4.09
CA LYS A 69 -10.91 1.65 4.58
C LYS A 69 -10.80 3.16 4.41
N PHE A 70 -9.63 3.63 3.98
CA PHE A 70 -9.37 5.01 3.60
C PHE A 70 -9.23 5.07 2.08
#